data_AF-A0A2G9F073-F1
#
_entry.id   AF-A0A2G9F073-F1
#
_cell.length_a   1.000
_cell.length_b   1.000
_cell.length_c   1.000
_cell.angle_alpha   90.00
_cell.angle_beta   90.00
_cell.angle_gamma   90.00
#
_symmetry.space_group_name_H-M   'P 1'
#
loop_
_entity.id
_entity.type
_entity.pdbx_description
1 polymer ?
#
loop_
_entity_poly.entity_id
_entity_poly.type
_entity_poly.pdbx_seq_one_letter_code
_entity_poly.pdbx_strand_id
1 'polypeptide(L)' 'MKRSLKRLVAIFMLVLQVISLADGIVPDGAASRNLQVDKAANGVPLVNIEAPDKNGTSHNVYKDFNVDKKGA' A
#
# COMPACT_ATOMS: atom_id res chain seq x y z
N MET A 1 -20.25 -34.29 0.81
CA MET A 1 -20.72 -32.94 0.40
C MET A 1 -21.65 -33.03 -0.80
N LYS A 2 -22.79 -32.31 -0.78
CA LYS A 2 -23.74 -32.24 -1.91
C LYS A 2 -23.07 -31.59 -3.13
N ARG A 3 -23.40 -32.04 -4.35
CA ARG A 3 -22.81 -31.56 -5.63
C ARG A 3 -23.00 -30.04 -5.83
N SER A 4 -24.13 -29.50 -5.37
CA SER A 4 -24.42 -28.06 -5.37
C SER A 4 -23.45 -27.26 -4.49
N LEU A 5 -23.11 -27.77 -3.31
CA LEU A 5 -22.16 -27.13 -2.41
C LEU A 5 -20.75 -27.06 -3.02
N LYS A 6 -20.31 -28.13 -3.69
CA LYS A 6 -19.00 -28.14 -4.39
C LYS A 6 -18.94 -27.09 -5.50
N ARG A 7 -20.04 -26.90 -6.25
CA ARG A 7 -20.14 -25.87 -7.29
C ARG A 7 -20.12 -24.46 -6.71
N LEU A 8 -20.84 -24.23 -5.61
CA LEU A 8 -20.85 -22.94 -4.92
C LEU A 8 -19.44 -22.56 -4.43
N VAL A 9 -18.74 -23.51 -3.80
CA VAL A 9 -17.36 -23.30 -3.33
C VAL A 9 -16.41 -23.03 -4.50
N ALA A 10 -16.54 -23.74 -5.62
CA ALA A 10 -15.72 -23.50 -6.80
C ALA A 10 -15.93 -22.10 -7.41
N ILE A 11 -17.18 -21.63 -7.50
CA ILE A 11 -17.50 -20.29 -7.99
C ILE A 11 -16.95 -19.23 -7.02
N PHE A 12 -17.11 -19.43 -5.72
CA PHE A 12 -16.58 -18.52 -4.70
C PHE A 12 -15.05 -18.41 -4.76
N MET A 13 -14.36 -19.55 -4.88
CA MET A 13 -12.90 -19.60 -5.04
C MET A 13 -12.44 -18.90 -6.34
N LEU A 14 -13.21 -18.99 -7.43
CA LEU A 14 -12.91 -18.30 -8.69
C LEU A 14 -13.01 -16.77 -8.56
N VAL A 15 -14.00 -16.27 -7.80
CA VAL A 15 -14.19 -14.81 -7.58
C VAL A 15 -13.15 -14.24 -6.61
N LEU A 16 -12.66 -15.03 -5.65
CA LEU A 16 -11.66 -14.57 -4.67
C LEU A 16 -10.34 -14.11 -5.30
N GLN A 17 -9.98 -14.61 -6.50
CA GLN A 17 -8.67 -14.33 -7.11
C GLN A 17 -8.55 -12.92 -7.72
N VAL A 18 -9.62 -12.12 -7.77
CA VAL A 18 -9.62 -10.83 -8.51
C VAL A 18 -9.37 -9.62 -7.59
N ILE A 19 -9.35 -9.80 -6.28
CA ILE A 19 -9.19 -8.68 -5.34
C ILE A 19 -7.70 -8.55 -4.98
N SER A 20 -7.02 -7.58 -5.59
CA SER A 20 -5.69 -7.14 -5.14
C SER A 20 -5.87 -6.16 -3.98
N LEU A 21 -5.54 -6.60 -2.77
CA LEU A 21 -5.48 -5.77 -1.57
C LEU A 21 -4.05 -5.27 -1.40
N ALA A 22 -3.66 -4.27 -2.21
CA ALA A 22 -2.42 -3.55 -1.98
C ALA A 22 -2.66 -2.49 -0.91
N ASP A 23 -1.83 -2.46 0.13
CA ASP A 23 -1.84 -1.33 1.07
C ASP A 23 -1.34 -0.06 0.35
N GLY A 24 -1.56 1.12 0.92
CA GLY A 24 -1.14 2.39 0.32
C GLY A 24 0.37 2.60 0.38
N ILE A 25 0.77 3.80 0.81
CA ILE A 25 2.18 4.09 1.13
C ILE A 25 2.37 3.84 2.62
N VAL A 26 3.18 2.83 2.95
CA VAL A 26 3.43 2.39 4.32
C VAL A 26 4.90 2.63 4.67
N PRO A 27 5.23 3.62 5.51
CA PRO A 27 6.61 3.93 5.85
C PRO A 27 7.22 2.84 6.73
N ASP A 28 8.50 2.52 6.50
CA ASP A 28 9.25 1.67 7.42
C ASP A 28 9.94 2.53 8.49
N GLY A 29 9.24 2.78 9.59
CA GLY A 29 9.74 3.58 10.71
C GLY A 29 11.02 3.04 11.39
N ALA A 30 11.40 1.78 11.15
CA ALA A 30 12.66 1.23 11.65
C ALA A 30 13.85 1.65 10.78
N ALA A 31 13.65 1.75 9.47
CA ALA A 31 14.68 2.10 8.48
C ALA A 31 14.72 3.61 8.18
N SER A 32 13.56 4.28 8.21
CA SER A 32 13.40 5.73 8.01
C SER A 32 12.55 6.30 9.15
N ARG A 33 13.22 6.85 10.17
CA ARG A 33 12.60 7.28 11.44
C ARG A 33 11.72 8.54 11.32
N ASN A 34 12.04 9.45 10.41
CA ASN A 34 11.32 10.71 10.23
C ASN A 34 10.42 10.70 9.00
N LEU A 35 10.47 9.64 8.18
CA LEU A 35 9.54 9.44 7.08
C LEU A 35 8.10 9.27 7.63
N GLN A 36 7.19 10.14 7.17
CA GLN A 36 5.78 10.13 7.57
C GLN A 36 4.87 10.23 6.35
N VAL A 37 3.67 9.65 6.46
CA VAL A 37 2.63 9.71 5.44
C VAL A 37 1.36 10.26 6.06
N ASP A 38 0.96 11.45 5.62
CA ASP A 38 -0.25 12.14 6.02
C ASP A 38 -1.30 12.11 4.91
N LYS A 39 -2.43 12.81 5.13
CA LYS A 39 -3.41 13.11 4.07
C LYS A 39 -3.48 14.61 3.84
N ALA A 40 -3.28 15.02 2.61
CA ALA A 40 -3.50 16.40 2.19
C ALA A 40 -4.99 16.77 2.24
N ALA A 41 -5.32 18.06 2.13
CA ALA A 41 -6.70 18.56 2.17
C ALA A 41 -7.61 17.98 1.07
N ASN A 42 -7.04 17.57 -0.05
CA ASN A 42 -7.76 16.91 -1.15
C ASN A 42 -7.89 15.37 -0.95
N GLY A 43 -7.39 14.84 0.16
CA GLY A 43 -7.47 13.41 0.53
C GLY A 43 -6.42 12.51 -0.11
N VAL A 44 -5.51 13.07 -0.93
CA VAL A 44 -4.36 12.35 -1.49
C VAL A 44 -3.29 12.18 -0.39
N PRO A 45 -2.54 11.06 -0.36
CA PRO A 45 -1.40 10.93 0.55
C PRO A 45 -0.44 12.13 0.45
N LEU A 46 0.22 12.49 1.54
CA LEU A 46 1.30 13.47 1.56
C LEU A 46 2.50 12.83 2.23
N VAL A 47 3.60 12.69 1.49
CA VAL A 47 4.83 12.06 1.99
C VAL A 47 5.79 13.12 2.52
N ASN A 48 6.00 13.14 3.84
CA ASN A 48 7.04 13.93 4.49
C ASN A 48 8.32 13.10 4.51
N ILE A 49 9.22 13.39 3.58
CA ILE A 49 10.45 12.62 3.36
C ILE A 49 11.52 12.89 4.44
N GLU A 50 12.46 11.97 4.58
CA GLU A 50 13.67 12.13 5.39
C GLU A 50 14.46 13.37 4.97
N ALA A 51 15.16 13.97 5.93
CA ALA A 51 16.13 15.02 5.62
C ALA A 51 17.21 14.45 4.66
N PRO A 52 17.66 15.22 3.65
CA PRO A 52 18.72 14.78 2.76
C PRO A 52 20.02 14.44 3.51
N ASP A 53 20.76 13.48 2.99
CA ASP A 53 22.10 13.15 3.47
C ASP A 53 23.15 14.19 3.02
N LYS A 54 24.42 13.93 3.34
CA LYS A 54 25.55 14.81 2.97
C LYS A 54 25.74 14.96 1.45
N ASN A 55 25.19 14.03 0.67
CA ASN A 55 25.22 14.06 -0.79
C ASN A 55 23.96 14.73 -1.39
N GLY A 56 23.03 15.20 -0.54
CA GLY A 56 21.78 15.80 -0.97
C GLY A 56 20.67 14.79 -1.31
N THR A 57 20.84 13.50 -0.96
CA THR A 57 19.86 12.46 -1.24
C THR A 57 18.99 12.19 -0.02
N SER A 58 17.67 12.23 -0.18
CA SER A 58 16.72 11.77 0.84
C SER A 58 16.46 10.26 0.64
N HIS A 59 16.85 9.45 1.62
CA HIS A 59 16.68 7.99 1.59
C HIS A 59 15.44 7.59 2.38
N ASN A 60 14.40 7.13 1.67
CA ASN A 60 13.09 6.79 2.24
C ASN A 60 12.80 5.32 2.00
N VAL A 61 12.55 4.56 3.06
CA VAL A 61 12.28 3.12 2.99
C VAL A 61 10.83 2.86 3.37
N TYR A 62 10.16 2.04 2.57
CA TYR A 62 8.74 1.72 2.71
C TYR A 62 8.57 0.21 2.77
N LYS A 63 7.57 -0.24 3.54
CA LYS A 63 7.13 -1.64 3.51
C LYS A 63 6.30 -1.90 2.26
N ASP A 64 5.45 -0.93 1.91
CA ASP A 64 4.63 -0.91 0.70
C ASP A 64 4.63 0.50 0.12
N PHE A 65 4.69 0.60 -1.21
CA PHE A 65 4.65 1.86 -1.93
C PHE A 65 3.73 1.72 -3.14
N ASN A 66 2.43 1.83 -2.92
CA ASN A 66 1.43 1.77 -3.97
C ASN A 66 0.73 3.12 -4.13
N VAL A 67 0.73 3.63 -5.36
CA VAL A 67 0.13 4.93 -5.71
C VAL A 67 -1.08 4.69 -6.60
N ASP A 68 -2.23 5.25 -6.21
CA ASP A 68 -3.46 5.12 -6.99
C ASP A 68 -3.54 6.18 -8.10
N LYS A 69 -4.65 6.19 -8.84
CA LYS A 69 -4.85 7.12 -9.96
C LYS A 69 -4.89 8.61 -9.55
N LYS A 70 -5.13 8.91 -8.27
CA LYS A 70 -5.16 10.26 -7.72
C LYS A 70 -3.77 10.75 -7.33
N GLY A 71 -2.79 9.85 -7.24
CA GLY A 71 -1.41 10.17 -6.90
C GLY A 71 -1.12 10.05 -5.40
N ALA A 72 -0.05 10.73 -5.00
CA ALA A 72 0.50 10.84 -3.66
C ALA A 72 1.31 12.14 -3.55
#